data_AF-A0A496WDJ7-F1
#
_entry.id   AF-A0A496WDJ7-F1
#
_cell.length_a   1.000
_cell.length_b   1.000
_cell.length_c   1.000
_cell.angle_alpha   90.00
_cell.angle_beta   90.00
_cell.angle_gamma   90.00
#
_symmetry.space_group_name_H-M   'P 1'
#
loop_
_entity.id
_entity.type
_entity.pdbx_description
1 polymer ?
#
loop_
_entity_poly.entity_id
_entity_poly.type
_entity_poly.pdbx_seq_one_letter_code
_entity_poly.pdbx_strand_id
1 'polypeptide(L)'
;MKYSVLIILLLIGGCTAEQVEEIAFRKVMEYQLIDDCGEDDKACIKAVKEQIESCMEKSDWRKYVNNDEDEAEMKRFIGEFFPCFKDSNGNSYFQ
;
A
#
# COMPACT_ATOMS: atom_id res chain seq x y z
N MET A 1 22.39 43.06 -2.47
CA MET A 1 21.38 41.98 -2.34
C MET A 1 22.05 40.66 -2.71
N LYS A 2 22.51 39.88 -1.71
CA LYS A 2 23.35 38.67 -1.93
C LYS A 2 23.00 37.57 -0.92
N TYR A 3 21.72 37.27 -0.70
CA TYR A 3 21.31 36.14 0.17
C TYR A 3 20.03 35.42 -0.29
N SER A 4 19.61 35.58 -1.54
CA SER A 4 18.33 35.00 -2.02
C SER A 4 18.46 33.60 -2.64
N VAL A 5 19.66 33.00 -2.70
CA VAL A 5 19.88 31.68 -3.33
C VAL A 5 19.85 30.52 -2.32
N LEU A 6 19.90 30.78 -1.01
CA LEU A 6 20.02 29.72 0.00
C LEU A 6 18.69 29.09 0.45
N ILE A 7 17.52 29.65 0.09
CA ILE A 7 16.22 29.20 0.62
C ILE A 7 15.57 28.12 -0.28
N ILE A 8 15.95 28.00 -1.54
CA ILE A 8 15.33 27.05 -2.48
C ILE A 8 15.86 25.61 -2.29
N LEU A 9 17.04 25.43 -1.70
CA LEU A 9 17.64 24.11 -1.44
C LEU A 9 17.02 23.36 -0.25
N LEU A 10 16.23 24.03 0.59
CA LEU A 10 15.54 23.41 1.74
C LEU A 10 14.14 22.84 1.38
N LEU A 11 13.66 23.07 0.16
CA LEU A 11 12.39 22.52 -0.33
C LEU A 11 12.53 21.11 -0.89
N ILE A 12 13.75 20.59 -0.99
CA ILE A 12 14.01 19.15 -1.20
C ILE A 12 13.99 18.47 0.17
N GLY A 13 12.87 18.60 0.88
CA GLY A 13 12.60 17.80 2.06
C GLY A 13 12.52 16.35 1.60
N GLY A 14 13.58 15.59 1.82
CA GLY A 14 13.65 14.18 1.47
C GLY A 14 12.47 13.45 2.10
N CYS A 15 11.82 12.59 1.32
CA CYS A 15 10.92 11.60 1.91
C CYS A 15 11.64 10.91 3.06
N THR A 16 10.94 10.76 4.19
CA THR A 16 11.48 9.92 5.27
C THR A 16 11.63 8.50 4.75
N ALA A 17 12.55 7.71 5.33
CA ALA A 17 12.67 6.30 4.97
C ALA A 17 11.32 5.56 5.09
N GLU A 18 10.53 5.94 6.11
CA GLU A 18 9.17 5.46 6.32
C GLU A 18 8.22 5.76 5.15
N GLN A 19 8.25 6.98 4.61
CA GLN A 19 7.45 7.35 3.43
C GLN A 19 7.88 6.59 2.18
N VAL A 20 9.18 6.33 2.02
CA VAL A 20 9.69 5.53 0.89
C VAL A 20 9.22 4.09 0.98
N GLU A 21 9.30 3.49 2.17
CA GLU A 21 8.85 2.11 2.41
C GLU A 21 7.34 1.95 2.21
N GLU A 22 6.54 2.91 2.67
CA GLU A 22 5.09 2.92 2.44
C GLU A 22 4.76 2.95 0.94
N ILE A 23 5.40 3.86 0.19
CA ILE A 23 5.18 3.98 -1.26
C ILE A 23 5.60 2.69 -1.98
N ALA A 24 6.76 2.12 -1.61
CA ALA A 24 7.26 0.89 -2.21
C ALA A 24 6.31 -0.27 -1.94
N PHE A 25 5.91 -0.48 -0.68
CA PHE A 25 4.97 -1.53 -0.30
C PHE A 25 3.65 -1.38 -1.04
N ARG A 26 3.05 -0.18 -1.01
CA ARG A 26 1.79 0.12 -1.71
C ARG A 26 1.87 -0.22 -3.18
N LYS A 27 2.95 0.19 -3.87
CA LYS A 27 3.09 0.00 -5.32
C LYS A 27 3.34 -1.45 -5.71
N VAL A 28 4.10 -2.19 -4.91
CA VAL A 28 4.32 -3.63 -5.12
C VAL A 28 3.00 -4.39 -4.94
N MET A 29 2.27 -4.14 -3.85
CA MET A 29 0.99 -4.80 -3.62
C MET A 29 -0.06 -4.40 -4.65
N GLU A 30 -0.16 -3.12 -5.02
CA GLU A 30 -1.06 -2.65 -6.08
C GLU A 30 -0.78 -3.36 -7.40
N TYR A 31 0.49 -3.49 -7.79
CA TYR A 31 0.88 -4.18 -9.02
C TYR A 31 0.48 -5.66 -8.99
N GLN A 32 0.83 -6.37 -7.91
CA GLN A 32 0.51 -7.79 -7.78
C GLN A 32 -1.01 -8.05 -7.79
N LEU A 33 -1.78 -7.26 -7.03
CA LEU A 33 -3.23 -7.44 -6.95
C LEU A 33 -3.92 -7.11 -8.28
N ILE A 34 -3.41 -6.12 -9.03
CA ILE A 34 -3.92 -5.82 -10.38
C ILE A 34 -3.62 -6.97 -11.34
N ASP A 35 -2.44 -7.58 -11.25
CA ASP A 35 -2.09 -8.77 -12.03
C ASP A 35 -3.02 -9.95 -11.68
N ASP A 36 -3.27 -10.17 -10.39
CA ASP A 36 -4.18 -11.21 -9.89
C ASP A 36 -5.65 -10.99 -10.33
N CYS A 37 -6.09 -9.73 -10.49
CA CYS A 37 -7.40 -9.41 -11.07
C CYS A 37 -7.51 -9.86 -12.55
N GLY A 38 -6.39 -9.94 -13.27
CA GLY A 38 -6.34 -10.06 -14.72
C GLY A 38 -6.74 -8.78 -15.46
N GLU A 39 -6.40 -8.70 -16.75
CA GLU A 39 -6.57 -7.46 -17.55
C GLU A 39 -8.05 -7.08 -17.79
N ASP A 40 -8.97 -8.03 -17.71
CA ASP A 40 -10.38 -7.85 -18.08
C ASP A 40 -11.29 -7.45 -16.90
N ASP A 41 -10.91 -7.73 -15.65
CA ASP A 41 -11.72 -7.39 -14.47
C ASP A 41 -11.48 -5.94 -14.02
N LYS A 42 -12.12 -5.02 -14.75
CA LYS A 42 -12.07 -3.58 -14.46
C LYS A 42 -12.64 -3.24 -13.08
N ALA A 43 -13.55 -4.04 -12.53
CA ALA A 43 -14.14 -3.78 -11.22
C ALA A 43 -13.15 -4.11 -10.11
N CYS A 44 -12.46 -5.25 -10.22
CA CYS A 44 -11.37 -5.65 -9.33
C CYS A 44 -10.21 -4.65 -9.39
N ILE A 45 -9.71 -4.29 -10.57
CA ILE A 45 -8.62 -3.31 -10.74
C ILE A 45 -8.98 -1.97 -10.10
N LYS A 46 -10.22 -1.51 -10.31
CA LYS A 46 -10.72 -0.27 -9.71
C LYS A 46 -10.75 -0.38 -8.18
N ALA A 47 -11.26 -1.48 -7.64
CA ALA A 47 -11.30 -1.73 -6.21
C ALA A 47 -9.89 -1.70 -5.59
N VAL A 48 -8.90 -2.34 -6.22
CA VAL A 48 -7.49 -2.30 -5.77
C VAL A 48 -6.99 -0.86 -5.71
N LYS A 49 -7.13 -0.09 -6.80
CA LYS A 49 -6.64 1.30 -6.87
C LYS A 49 -7.28 2.23 -5.84
N GLU A 50 -8.57 2.02 -5.55
CA GLU A 50 -9.33 2.86 -4.62
C GLU A 50 -9.16 2.44 -3.15
N GLN A 51 -8.89 1.16 -2.88
CA GLN A 51 -8.93 0.61 -1.52
C GLN A 51 -7.54 0.27 -0.96
N ILE A 52 -6.47 0.23 -1.77
CA ILE A 52 -5.14 -0.23 -1.34
C ILE A 52 -4.62 0.49 -0.09
N GLU A 53 -4.76 1.82 -0.02
CA GLU A 53 -4.27 2.61 1.11
C GLU A 53 -5.01 2.30 2.40
N SER A 54 -6.35 2.28 2.35
CA SER A 54 -7.16 1.96 3.53
C SER A 54 -7.00 0.49 3.96
N CYS A 55 -6.76 -0.42 3.01
CA CYS A 55 -6.47 -1.82 3.32
C CYS A 55 -5.09 -2.01 3.95
N MET A 56 -4.08 -1.25 3.51
CA MET A 56 -2.77 -1.22 4.17
C MET A 56 -2.89 -0.71 5.61
N GLU A 57 -3.59 0.40 5.83
CA GLU A 57 -3.79 0.96 7.17
C GLU A 57 -4.55 -0.02 8.08
N LYS A 58 -5.67 -0.57 7.59
CA LYS A 58 -6.52 -1.49 8.35
C LYS A 58 -5.81 -2.77 8.76
N SER A 59 -4.91 -3.25 7.91
CA SER A 59 -4.15 -4.49 8.14
C SER A 59 -2.83 -4.26 8.87
N ASP A 60 -2.53 -3.03 9.32
CA ASP A 60 -1.26 -2.70 9.98
C ASP A 60 -0.05 -3.25 9.20
N TRP A 61 0.04 -2.85 7.92
CA TRP A 61 1.10 -3.29 7.00
C TRP A 61 2.51 -3.07 7.57
N ARG A 62 2.69 -2.03 8.38
CA ARG A 62 3.97 -1.68 8.99
C ARG A 62 4.40 -2.72 10.01
N LYS A 63 3.47 -3.23 10.82
CA LYS A 63 3.74 -4.32 11.76
C LYS A 63 4.15 -5.59 11.02
N TYR A 64 3.53 -5.89 9.88
CA TYR A 64 3.92 -7.02 9.03
C TYR A 64 5.36 -6.86 8.51
N VAL A 65 5.69 -5.71 7.91
CA VAL A 65 7.05 -5.45 7.38
C VAL A 65 8.12 -5.51 8.47
N ASN A 66 7.80 -5.09 9.69
CA ASN A 66 8.74 -5.13 10.81
C ASN A 66 8.91 -6.53 11.45
N ASN A 67 8.05 -7.49 11.14
CA ASN A 67 8.02 -8.82 11.75
C ASN A 67 7.70 -9.90 10.70
N ASP A 68 8.28 -9.81 9.50
CA ASP A 68 8.00 -10.70 8.38
C ASP A 68 8.44 -12.16 8.62
N GLU A 69 9.34 -12.38 9.58
CA GLU A 69 9.73 -13.71 10.06
C GLU A 69 8.73 -14.34 11.06
N ASP A 70 7.77 -13.57 11.60
CA ASP A 70 6.73 -14.08 12.50
C ASP A 70 5.56 -14.68 11.70
N GLU A 71 5.46 -16.01 11.68
CA GLU A 71 4.38 -16.71 11.00
C GLU A 71 2.97 -16.32 11.47
N ALA A 72 2.80 -15.97 12.74
CA ALA A 72 1.51 -15.57 13.28
C ALA A 72 1.12 -14.18 12.74
N GLU A 73 2.10 -13.28 12.65
CA GLU A 73 1.93 -11.97 12.06
C GLU A 73 1.68 -12.04 10.56
N MET A 74 2.41 -12.89 9.83
CA MET A 74 2.15 -13.16 8.42
C MET A 74 0.70 -13.65 8.20
N LYS A 75 0.24 -14.62 9.00
CA LYS A 75 -1.14 -15.15 8.91
C LYS A 75 -2.17 -14.07 9.23
N ARG A 76 -1.92 -13.23 10.24
CA ARG A 76 -2.78 -12.09 10.58
C ARG A 76 -2.87 -11.12 9.40
N PHE A 77 -1.71 -10.68 8.90
CA PHE A 77 -1.64 -9.71 7.81
C PHE A 77 -2.38 -10.23 6.57
N ILE A 78 -2.12 -11.47 6.15
CA ILE A 78 -2.79 -12.06 4.99
C ILE A 78 -4.31 -12.11 5.22
N GLY A 79 -4.76 -12.58 6.40
CA GLY A 79 -6.18 -12.69 6.73
C GLY A 79 -6.93 -11.35 6.87
N GLU A 80 -6.21 -10.25 7.04
CA GLU A 80 -6.81 -8.91 7.13
C GLU A 80 -6.68 -8.12 5.81
N PHE A 81 -5.52 -8.20 5.16
CA PHE A 81 -5.18 -7.39 4.00
C PHE A 81 -5.90 -7.87 2.72
N PHE A 82 -5.75 -9.14 2.34
CA PHE A 82 -6.36 -9.64 1.10
C PHE A 82 -7.89 -9.61 1.16
N PRO A 83 -8.53 -10.01 2.28
CA PRO A 83 -9.98 -9.90 2.38
C PRO A 83 -10.52 -8.47 2.44
N CYS A 84 -9.68 -7.45 2.57
CA CYS A 84 -10.12 -6.06 2.65
C CYS A 84 -10.68 -5.52 1.33
N PHE A 85 -10.20 -6.03 0.19
CA PHE A 85 -10.64 -5.56 -1.12
C PHE A 85 -12.02 -6.10 -1.46
N LYS A 86 -13.04 -5.24 -1.39
CA LYS A 86 -14.45 -5.62 -1.57
C LYS A 86 -15.04 -5.09 -2.88
N ASP A 87 -15.96 -5.88 -3.45
CA ASP A 87 -16.88 -5.45 -4.49
C ASP A 87 -18.00 -4.56 -3.92
N SER A 88 -18.89 -4.07 -4.79
CA SER A 88 -20.04 -3.24 -4.38
C SER A 88 -21.06 -3.97 -3.50
N ASN A 89 -20.99 -5.29 -3.42
CA ASN A 89 -21.86 -6.14 -2.62
C ASN A 89 -21.21 -6.54 -1.27
N GLY A 90 -19.97 -6.11 -1.01
CA GLY A 90 -19.21 -6.47 0.19
C GLY A 90 -18.48 -7.81 0.10
N ASN A 91 -18.48 -8.47 -1.06
CA ASN A 91 -17.74 -9.71 -1.29
C ASN A 91 -16.27 -9.43 -1.54
N SER A 92 -15.42 -10.32 -1.05
CA SER A 92 -13.97 -10.22 -1.27
C SER A 92 -13.60 -10.52 -2.70
N TYR A 93 -12.67 -9.75 -3.28
CA TYR A 93 -11.96 -10.17 -4.50
C TYR A 93 -10.88 -11.22 -4.19
N PHE A 94 -10.21 -11.11 -3.05
CA PHE A 94 -9.11 -11.99 -2.66
C PHE A 94 -9.41 -12.71 -1.33
N GLN A 95 -8.89 -13.94 -1.18
CA GLN A 95 -9.02 -14.79 0.01
C GLN A 95 -7.66 -15.27 0.48
#